data_AF-A0A6A6WAR2-F1
#
_entry.id   AF-A0A6A6WAR2-F1
#
_cell.length_a   1.000
_cell.length_b   1.000
_cell.length_c   1.000
_cell.angle_alpha   90.00
_cell.angle_beta   90.00
_cell.angle_gamma   90.00
#
_symmetry.space_group_name_H-M   'P 1'
#
loop_
_entity.id
_entity.type
_entity.pdbx_description
1 polymer ?
#
loop_
_entity_poly.entity_id
_entity_poly.type
_entity_poly.pdbx_seq_one_letter_code
_entity_poly.pdbx_strand_id
1 'polypeptide(L)'
;MDGESDKRQTPLSPTPDYPMSIRVQENRALGAGQGIRHSPDSDDLQQRPTYAHNSHVFHHTHTHGLTRLAQKHRKATLGPLQQWEEWEQDGRGPYHEYVHKCLEAGWTNLQDLDDYLSVDFEDLNLKISVMDIKNDNTAQHYEEMHDDIELAEFMREVKPFGCKSRIYVVEQSGYISSSIMESFGSALQLDPRFFQWHIRGSKHMLSIATRNRTPFITLNFRISDPSGETPTDTKTFKASIYVSRASPDFWTGVVFISSHSKVMLSSHSFLTPPTFTPDFSNIPTPQKPGPKTFRELYIEMLASSNLAEAALSPFVAFSPLFKLNCYTFNQLMYTFRQEDAKVEGVSELYPVNLTEEIRRSLESVERGGSLGWKASSTPFEQDTKERLREDFNYALKSSEMLWQAREKYNDTHHRRTNARISALANAFAFFFAPISLISSIYGMNITEISGDDSNPRLWQFFVAVAGLCVVIMLIIAVSAWVQMAVQLHRRARFKDILTFALGTSMAATVRPRKASTVVLES
;
A
#
# COMPACT_ATOMS: atom_id res chain seq x y z
N MET A 1 -8.01 6.88 85.91
CA MET A 1 -9.10 6.76 84.93
C MET A 1 -8.66 7.48 83.67
N ASP A 2 -7.57 7.04 83.06
CA ASP A 2 -7.38 5.77 82.32
C ASP A 2 -8.18 5.79 81.02
N GLY A 3 -7.47 5.79 79.89
CA GLY A 3 -8.08 5.85 78.57
C GLY A 3 -7.06 6.12 77.45
N GLU A 4 -6.01 5.30 77.44
CA GLU A 4 -5.02 5.13 76.38
C GLU A 4 -5.67 4.56 75.09
N SER A 5 -5.31 5.06 73.91
CA SER A 5 -5.02 4.21 72.73
C SER A 5 -4.68 5.00 71.45
N ASP A 6 -3.50 4.65 70.94
CA ASP A 6 -3.16 4.38 69.54
C ASP A 6 -3.20 5.48 68.46
N LYS A 7 -2.03 6.10 68.33
CA LYS A 7 -1.46 6.54 67.05
C LYS A 7 -1.12 5.33 66.19
N ARG A 8 -1.80 5.14 65.05
CA ARG A 8 -1.32 4.27 63.97
C ARG A 8 -0.55 5.08 62.92
N GLN A 9 0.72 4.71 62.80
CA GLN A 9 1.66 5.10 61.76
C GLN A 9 1.22 4.53 60.40
N THR A 10 1.21 5.37 59.37
CA THR A 10 1.15 4.97 57.96
C THR A 10 2.56 4.65 57.46
N PRO A 11 2.79 3.50 56.80
CA PRO A 11 4.08 3.17 56.23
C PRO A 11 4.29 3.90 54.88
N LEU A 12 5.46 4.53 54.78
CA LEU A 12 6.04 5.06 53.56
C LEU A 12 6.17 3.97 52.50
N SER A 13 5.68 4.26 51.29
CA SER A 13 5.89 3.43 50.10
C SER A 13 7.22 3.82 49.43
N PRO A 14 8.01 2.86 48.95
CA PRO A 14 9.32 3.12 48.36
C PRO A 14 9.21 3.59 46.91
N THR A 15 9.85 4.73 46.62
CA THR A 15 10.28 5.16 45.29
C THR A 15 11.38 4.24 44.76
N PRO A 16 11.30 3.73 43.52
CA PRO A 16 12.46 3.18 42.84
C PRO A 16 13.20 4.29 42.08
N ASP A 17 14.38 4.65 42.60
CA ASP A 17 15.42 5.36 41.87
C ASP A 17 15.96 4.48 40.74
N TYR A 18 15.92 4.98 39.50
CA TYR A 18 16.79 4.53 38.42
C TYR A 18 17.50 5.75 37.82
N PRO A 19 18.85 5.82 37.87
CA PRO A 19 19.59 6.80 37.11
C PRO A 19 19.87 6.24 35.71
N MET A 20 19.18 6.73 34.68
CA MET A 20 19.66 6.63 33.30
C MET A 20 20.24 7.97 32.88
N SER A 21 21.56 8.08 32.99
CA SER A 21 22.36 9.14 32.41
C SER A 21 22.46 8.93 30.89
N ILE A 22 21.58 9.57 30.13
CA ILE A 22 21.81 9.76 28.70
C ILE A 22 22.77 10.94 28.56
N ARG A 23 24.04 10.64 28.28
CA ARG A 23 25.00 11.61 27.78
C ARG A 23 24.51 12.15 26.44
N VAL A 24 24.01 13.39 26.47
CA VAL A 24 24.00 14.27 25.32
C VAL A 24 25.47 14.57 24.98
N GLN A 25 25.92 14.14 23.81
CA GLN A 25 27.17 14.63 23.23
C GLN A 25 26.82 15.39 21.96
N GLU A 26 26.46 16.64 22.16
CA GLU A 26 26.49 17.67 21.15
C GLU A 26 27.93 18.21 21.13
N ASN A 27 28.58 18.18 19.96
CA ASN A 27 29.63 19.14 19.63
C ASN A 27 29.86 19.20 18.12
N ARG A 28 29.41 20.31 17.54
CA ARG A 28 29.98 20.94 16.34
C ARG A 28 31.42 21.37 16.64
N ALA A 29 32.33 21.22 15.68
CA ALA A 29 33.15 22.31 15.15
C ALA A 29 34.18 21.80 14.10
N LEU A 30 34.10 22.41 12.91
CA LEU A 30 35.18 23.01 12.11
C LEU A 30 36.58 22.38 12.13
N GLY A 31 37.03 21.98 10.94
CA GLY A 31 38.43 21.76 10.63
C GLY A 31 38.67 21.86 9.12
N ALA A 32 39.03 23.06 8.66
CA ALA A 32 39.57 23.29 7.33
C ALA A 32 40.95 22.61 7.19
N GLY A 33 41.21 22.01 6.03
CA GLY A 33 42.52 21.43 5.71
C GLY A 33 42.63 21.16 4.21
N GLN A 34 43.24 22.11 3.50
CA GLN A 34 43.67 21.97 2.11
C GLN A 34 44.62 20.77 1.95
N GLY A 35 44.44 20.02 0.86
CA GLY A 35 45.34 18.95 0.46
C GLY A 35 45.18 18.65 -1.03
N ILE A 36 45.89 19.42 -1.85
CA ILE A 36 46.10 19.20 -3.28
C ILE A 36 46.82 17.85 -3.48
N ARG A 37 46.32 16.96 -4.35
CA ARG A 37 47.09 16.32 -5.43
C ARG A 37 46.30 15.25 -6.22
N HIS A 38 46.37 15.44 -7.53
CA HIS A 38 46.39 14.48 -8.64
C HIS A 38 45.19 13.57 -8.94
N SER A 39 44.48 13.95 -10.01
CA SER A 39 43.89 13.04 -11.01
C SER A 39 44.95 12.06 -11.57
N PRO A 40 44.48 10.91 -12.05
CA PRO A 40 44.57 10.71 -13.49
C PRO A 40 43.23 10.33 -14.12
N ASP A 41 43.10 10.80 -15.36
CA ASP A 41 42.09 10.43 -16.34
C ASP A 41 41.95 8.90 -16.48
N SER A 42 40.71 8.45 -16.65
CA SER A 42 40.41 7.41 -17.64
C SER A 42 38.93 7.45 -17.94
N ASP A 43 38.65 7.79 -19.19
CA ASP A 43 37.40 7.61 -19.90
C ASP A 43 36.93 6.15 -19.79
N ASP A 44 35.70 5.96 -19.32
CA ASP A 44 34.87 4.82 -19.71
C ASP A 44 33.39 5.23 -19.61
N LEU A 45 32.97 5.96 -20.66
CA LEU A 45 31.57 6.16 -21.01
C LEU A 45 30.97 4.83 -21.50
N GLN A 46 30.62 3.94 -20.58
CA GLN A 46 29.69 2.85 -20.88
C GLN A 46 28.26 3.31 -20.63
N GLN A 47 27.55 3.42 -21.75
CA GLN A 47 26.13 3.68 -21.89
C GLN A 47 25.30 2.81 -20.93
N ARG A 48 24.70 3.44 -19.92
CA ARG A 48 23.54 2.87 -19.22
C ARG A 48 22.36 2.91 -20.19
N PRO A 49 21.67 1.79 -20.47
CA PRO A 49 20.38 1.87 -21.13
C PRO A 49 19.39 2.54 -20.16
N THR A 50 18.99 3.76 -20.49
CA THR A 50 17.77 4.38 -19.98
C THR A 50 16.59 3.56 -20.47
N TYR A 51 16.17 2.59 -19.67
CA TYR A 51 14.86 1.99 -19.85
C TYR A 51 13.81 3.06 -19.50
N ALA A 52 13.29 3.72 -20.53
CA ALA A 52 12.01 4.39 -20.48
C ALA A 52 10.95 3.31 -20.26
N HIS A 53 10.71 2.96 -19.00
CA HIS A 53 9.64 2.04 -18.64
C HIS A 53 8.33 2.83 -18.68
N ASN A 54 7.65 2.77 -19.83
CA ASN A 54 6.27 3.19 -19.97
C ASN A 54 5.43 2.37 -19.01
N SER A 55 5.12 2.93 -17.84
CA SER A 55 4.14 2.40 -16.91
C SER A 55 2.71 2.69 -17.42
N HIS A 56 2.35 2.05 -18.54
CA HIS A 56 0.95 1.79 -18.84
C HIS A 56 0.46 0.68 -17.92
N VAL A 57 0.17 1.05 -16.66
CA VAL A 57 -0.64 0.20 -15.79
C VAL A 57 -2.06 0.25 -16.35
N PHE A 58 -2.45 -0.82 -17.04
CA PHE A 58 -3.85 -1.08 -17.37
C PHE A 58 -4.60 -1.35 -16.07
N HIS A 59 -5.19 -0.31 -15.49
CA HIS A 59 -6.40 -0.51 -14.71
C HIS A 59 -7.50 -0.91 -15.70
N HIS A 60 -7.82 -2.20 -15.77
CA HIS A 60 -9.13 -2.63 -16.27
C HIS A 60 -10.20 -2.21 -15.26
N THR A 61 -10.49 -0.91 -15.22
CA THR A 61 -11.80 -0.44 -14.82
C THR A 61 -12.68 -0.50 -16.06
N HIS A 62 -13.85 -1.11 -15.93
CA HIS A 62 -14.94 -1.02 -16.91
C HIS A 62 -15.20 0.48 -17.20
N THR A 63 -14.59 0.99 -18.26
CA THR A 63 -14.62 2.40 -18.69
C THR A 63 -15.69 2.65 -19.74
N HIS A 64 -16.54 1.65 -20.02
CA HIS A 64 -17.51 1.68 -21.11
C HIS A 64 -18.60 2.77 -21.00
N GLY A 65 -18.81 3.38 -19.82
CA GLY A 65 -19.69 4.54 -19.66
C GLY A 65 -19.00 5.88 -19.95
N LEU A 66 -17.82 6.13 -19.35
CA LEU A 66 -17.16 7.44 -19.37
C LEU A 66 -16.42 7.75 -20.68
N THR A 67 -16.05 6.75 -21.50
CA THR A 67 -15.38 7.02 -22.79
C THR A 67 -16.32 7.63 -23.83
N ARG A 68 -17.65 7.43 -23.70
CA ARG A 68 -18.63 8.10 -24.58
C ARG A 68 -18.72 9.61 -24.34
N LEU A 69 -18.40 10.10 -23.13
CA LEU A 69 -18.38 11.53 -22.81
C LEU A 69 -17.10 12.21 -23.33
N ALA A 70 -15.95 11.53 -23.24
CA ALA A 70 -14.66 12.09 -23.69
C ALA A 70 -14.58 12.32 -25.22
N GLN A 71 -15.41 11.63 -26.02
CA GLN A 71 -15.35 11.71 -27.49
C GLN A 71 -16.23 12.84 -28.08
N LYS A 72 -17.07 13.50 -27.28
CA LYS A 72 -17.97 14.58 -27.76
C LYS A 72 -17.37 16.00 -27.63
N HIS A 73 -16.27 16.18 -26.90
CA HIS A 73 -15.74 17.51 -26.53
C HIS A 73 -14.42 17.94 -27.20
N ARG A 74 -14.14 17.49 -28.42
CA ARG A 74 -13.12 18.15 -29.27
C ARG A 74 -13.76 18.76 -30.50
N LYS A 75 -14.42 19.91 -30.33
CA LYS A 75 -14.51 20.97 -31.34
C LYS A 75 -14.95 22.30 -30.71
N ALA A 76 -14.08 23.29 -30.92
CA ALA A 76 -14.30 24.74 -30.94
C ALA A 76 -14.40 25.53 -29.61
N THR A 77 -13.29 26.19 -29.30
CA THR A 77 -13.16 27.47 -28.58
C THR A 77 -13.56 28.64 -29.50
N LEU A 78 -14.41 29.56 -29.03
CA LEU A 78 -14.42 31.05 -29.21
C LEU A 78 -15.80 31.64 -28.79
N GLY A 79 -15.81 32.67 -27.91
CA GLY A 79 -17.01 33.28 -27.26
C GLY A 79 -17.82 34.27 -28.14
N PRO A 80 -18.65 35.20 -27.60
CA PRO A 80 -18.84 35.62 -26.19
C PRO A 80 -20.30 35.60 -25.65
N LEU A 81 -20.43 35.68 -24.32
CA LEU A 81 -21.51 36.27 -23.50
C LEU A 81 -22.71 36.89 -24.26
N GLN A 82 -23.75 36.11 -24.57
CA GLN A 82 -25.15 36.57 -24.70
C GLN A 82 -26.07 35.39 -25.11
N GLN A 83 -26.33 34.46 -24.17
CA GLN A 83 -27.36 33.42 -24.36
C GLN A 83 -27.76 32.74 -23.04
N TRP A 84 -28.13 33.52 -22.01
CA TRP A 84 -28.40 32.98 -20.66
C TRP A 84 -29.71 33.52 -20.06
N GLU A 85 -30.79 33.62 -20.85
CA GLU A 85 -32.11 34.03 -20.32
C GLU A 85 -33.26 33.04 -20.63
N GLU A 86 -33.00 31.88 -21.24
CA GLU A 86 -34.05 30.87 -21.53
C GLU A 86 -33.70 29.45 -21.03
N TRP A 87 -32.81 29.34 -20.03
CA TRP A 87 -32.45 28.08 -19.39
C TRP A 87 -33.04 27.99 -17.98
N GLU A 88 -34.34 28.23 -17.83
CA GLU A 88 -35.09 27.58 -16.75
C GLU A 88 -35.09 26.08 -17.06
N GLN A 89 -33.98 25.40 -16.75
CA GLN A 89 -33.85 23.95 -16.87
C GLN A 89 -34.68 23.30 -15.78
N ASP A 90 -35.93 22.99 -16.10
CA ASP A 90 -36.78 22.06 -15.38
C ASP A 90 -36.01 20.75 -15.14
N GLY A 91 -35.46 20.57 -13.94
CA GLY A 91 -34.88 19.28 -13.51
C GLY A 91 -33.63 19.33 -12.63
N ARG A 92 -32.94 20.47 -12.49
CA ARG A 92 -31.77 20.55 -11.59
C ARG A 92 -32.21 20.68 -10.14
N GLY A 93 -31.65 19.81 -9.28
CA GLY A 93 -31.77 19.96 -7.83
C GLY A 93 -30.99 21.17 -7.30
N PRO A 94 -31.32 21.66 -6.09
CA PRO A 94 -30.65 22.82 -5.48
C PRO A 94 -29.13 22.74 -5.42
N TYR A 95 -28.56 21.56 -5.17
CA TYR A 95 -27.13 21.35 -5.08
C TYR A 95 -26.46 21.34 -6.46
N HIS A 96 -27.03 20.63 -7.43
CA HIS A 96 -26.57 20.68 -8.82
C HIS A 96 -26.60 22.11 -9.35
N GLU A 97 -27.68 22.85 -9.14
CA GLU A 97 -27.78 24.26 -9.53
C GLU A 97 -26.70 25.14 -8.87
N TYR A 98 -26.37 24.86 -7.60
CA TYR A 98 -25.24 25.53 -6.94
C TYR A 98 -23.90 25.21 -7.60
N VAL A 99 -23.65 23.95 -7.96
CA VAL A 99 -22.43 23.54 -8.69
C VAL A 99 -22.34 24.24 -10.05
N HIS A 100 -23.46 24.33 -10.76
CA HIS A 100 -23.55 24.99 -12.06
C HIS A 100 -23.20 26.48 -11.98
N LYS A 101 -23.80 27.18 -11.01
CA LYS A 101 -23.46 28.59 -10.72
C LYS A 101 -22.00 28.77 -10.31
N CYS A 102 -21.39 27.82 -9.61
CA CYS A 102 -19.95 27.87 -9.34
C CYS A 102 -19.13 27.80 -10.64
N LEU A 103 -19.57 27.00 -11.62
CA LEU A 103 -18.91 26.90 -12.92
C LEU A 103 -19.03 28.18 -13.74
N GLU A 104 -20.23 28.77 -13.80
CA GLU A 104 -20.46 30.09 -14.42
C GLU A 104 -19.55 31.15 -13.81
N ALA A 105 -19.32 31.09 -12.50
CA ALA A 105 -18.42 31.98 -11.77
C ALA A 105 -16.91 31.69 -12.00
N GLY A 106 -16.57 30.67 -12.80
CA GLY A 106 -15.20 30.37 -13.21
C GLY A 106 -14.51 29.21 -12.48
N TRP A 107 -15.21 28.44 -11.64
CA TRP A 107 -14.65 27.23 -11.00
C TRP A 107 -14.64 26.02 -11.97
N THR A 108 -13.92 26.15 -13.08
CA THR A 108 -13.89 25.14 -14.18
C THR A 108 -13.47 23.74 -13.75
N ASN A 109 -12.81 23.61 -12.60
CA ASN A 109 -12.43 22.32 -12.03
C ASN A 109 -13.65 21.51 -11.51
N LEU A 110 -14.85 22.09 -11.48
CA LEU A 110 -16.10 21.40 -11.14
C LEU A 110 -16.88 20.88 -12.36
N GLN A 111 -16.37 21.07 -13.59
CA GLN A 111 -17.11 20.69 -14.82
C GLN A 111 -17.49 19.22 -14.82
N ASP A 112 -16.56 18.36 -14.41
CA ASP A 112 -16.80 16.92 -14.34
C ASP A 112 -17.92 16.54 -13.35
N LEU A 113 -18.12 17.33 -12.28
CA LEU A 113 -19.19 17.10 -11.31
C LEU A 113 -20.54 17.58 -11.85
N ASP A 114 -20.60 18.73 -12.52
CA ASP A 114 -21.82 19.23 -13.18
C ASP A 114 -22.30 18.28 -14.28
N ASP A 115 -21.36 17.82 -15.12
CA ASP A 115 -21.62 16.80 -16.14
C ASP A 115 -22.11 15.49 -15.50
N TYR A 116 -21.55 15.13 -14.35
CA TYR A 116 -21.92 13.91 -13.63
C TYR A 116 -23.31 14.01 -13.00
N LEU A 117 -23.65 15.15 -12.38
CA LEU A 117 -24.97 15.40 -11.77
C LEU A 117 -26.08 15.52 -12.81
N SER A 118 -25.73 15.70 -14.09
CA SER A 118 -26.65 15.69 -15.22
C SER A 118 -27.01 14.28 -15.72
N VAL A 119 -26.40 13.23 -15.14
CA VAL A 119 -26.61 11.83 -15.52
C VAL A 119 -27.16 11.04 -14.35
N ASP A 120 -28.27 10.34 -14.57
CA ASP A 120 -28.80 9.40 -13.59
C ASP A 120 -28.06 8.07 -13.68
N PHE A 121 -27.51 7.65 -12.54
CA PHE A 121 -26.87 6.36 -12.38
C PHE A 121 -27.74 5.50 -11.47
N GLU A 122 -27.99 4.25 -11.88
CA GLU A 122 -28.63 3.27 -10.99
C GLU A 122 -27.68 2.92 -9.84
N ASP A 123 -28.17 3.07 -8.61
CA ASP A 123 -27.43 2.73 -7.39
C ASP A 123 -27.48 1.22 -7.13
N LEU A 124 -26.43 0.51 -7.54
CA LEU A 124 -26.29 -0.92 -7.26
C LEU A 124 -25.79 -1.15 -5.82
N ASN A 125 -26.64 -1.76 -5.00
CA ASN A 125 -26.38 -2.18 -3.61
C ASN A 125 -26.08 -1.05 -2.61
N LEU A 126 -26.69 0.13 -2.80
CA LEU A 126 -26.57 1.22 -1.84
C LEU A 126 -27.05 0.80 -0.45
N LYS A 127 -26.25 1.13 0.57
CA LYS A 127 -26.61 0.99 1.98
C LYS A 127 -26.21 2.23 2.74
N ILE A 128 -27.15 2.86 3.40
CA ILE A 128 -26.92 4.05 4.21
C ILE A 128 -27.30 3.73 5.65
N SER A 129 -26.36 3.90 6.56
CA SER A 129 -26.61 3.79 7.99
C SER A 129 -26.46 5.14 8.66
N VAL A 130 -27.38 5.43 9.58
CA VAL A 130 -27.35 6.65 10.38
C VAL A 130 -27.17 6.28 11.84
N MET A 131 -26.21 6.92 12.49
CA MET A 131 -25.98 6.83 13.92
C MET A 131 -26.01 8.22 14.52
N ASP A 132 -26.86 8.41 15.53
CA ASP A 132 -26.87 9.59 16.37
C ASP A 132 -26.19 9.30 17.71
N ILE A 133 -25.26 10.16 18.11
CA ILE A 133 -24.75 10.17 19.49
C ILE A 133 -25.50 11.24 20.27
N LYS A 134 -26.30 10.78 21.24
CA LYS A 134 -27.19 11.61 22.06
C LYS A 134 -26.45 12.36 23.16
N ASN A 135 -27.15 13.31 23.77
CA ASN A 135 -26.62 14.11 24.87
C ASN A 135 -26.16 13.29 26.10
N ASP A 136 -26.82 12.15 26.34
CA ASP A 136 -26.49 11.16 27.37
C ASP A 136 -25.34 10.21 26.97
N ASN A 137 -24.70 10.47 25.82
CA ASN A 137 -23.63 9.67 25.23
C ASN A 137 -24.06 8.25 24.84
N THR A 138 -25.36 8.02 24.61
CA THR A 138 -25.85 6.79 24.00
C THR A 138 -25.87 6.89 22.46
N ALA A 139 -25.69 5.77 21.78
CA ALA A 139 -25.84 5.69 20.33
C ALA A 139 -27.25 5.23 19.96
N GLN A 140 -27.93 5.97 19.09
CA GLN A 140 -29.15 5.55 18.43
C GLN A 140 -28.83 5.19 16.98
N HIS A 141 -29.19 3.96 16.59
CA HIS A 141 -29.11 3.50 15.22
C HIS A 141 -30.49 3.58 14.58
N TYR A 142 -30.54 4.07 13.35
CA TYR A 142 -31.74 4.04 12.52
C TYR A 142 -31.72 2.83 11.58
N GLU A 143 -32.88 2.53 11.02
CA GLU A 143 -33.02 1.50 9.98
C GLU A 143 -32.11 1.84 8.78
N GLU A 144 -31.56 0.81 8.13
CA GLU A 144 -30.70 0.99 6.96
C GLU A 144 -31.56 1.46 5.79
N MET A 145 -31.16 2.57 5.16
CA MET A 145 -31.81 3.04 3.93
C MET A 145 -31.09 2.44 2.72
N HIS A 146 -31.83 2.16 1.66
CA HIS A 146 -31.37 1.43 0.47
C HIS A 146 -31.55 2.20 -0.83
N ASP A 147 -32.23 3.34 -0.80
CA ASP A 147 -32.40 4.22 -1.95
C ASP A 147 -32.31 5.71 -1.59
N ASP A 148 -32.39 6.56 -2.62
CA ASP A 148 -32.32 8.02 -2.53
C ASP A 148 -33.61 8.65 -1.99
N ILE A 149 -34.76 8.01 -2.22
CA ILE A 149 -36.06 8.49 -1.76
C ILE A 149 -36.14 8.39 -0.22
N GLU A 150 -35.78 7.24 0.34
CA GLU A 150 -35.69 7.00 1.78
C GLU A 150 -34.72 7.97 2.44
N LEU A 151 -33.56 8.23 1.81
CA LEU A 151 -32.60 9.22 2.32
C LEU A 151 -33.19 10.63 2.32
N ALA A 152 -33.83 11.05 1.24
CA ALA A 152 -34.42 12.38 1.13
C ALA A 152 -35.54 12.58 2.15
N GLU A 153 -36.41 11.57 2.33
CA GLU A 153 -37.47 11.55 3.34
C GLU A 153 -36.88 11.64 4.76
N PHE A 154 -35.87 10.82 5.06
CA PHE A 154 -35.18 10.85 6.35
C PHE A 154 -34.56 12.22 6.66
N MET A 155 -33.86 12.83 5.70
CA MET A 155 -33.25 14.16 5.86
C MET A 155 -34.30 15.26 6.08
N ARG A 156 -35.47 15.12 5.46
CA ARG A 156 -36.58 16.06 5.61
C ARG A 156 -37.23 15.93 6.99
N GLU A 157 -37.52 14.71 7.43
CA GLU A 157 -38.41 14.44 8.57
C GLU A 157 -37.64 14.26 9.89
N VAL A 158 -36.50 13.57 9.86
CA VAL A 158 -35.77 13.20 11.07
C VAL A 158 -34.73 14.26 11.41
N LYS A 159 -35.11 15.21 12.26
CA LYS A 159 -34.19 16.24 12.78
C LYS A 159 -33.34 15.70 13.95
N PRO A 160 -32.07 16.14 14.09
CA PRO A 160 -31.14 15.65 15.11
C PRO A 160 -31.40 16.29 16.50
N PHE A 161 -32.65 16.32 16.96
CA PHE A 161 -32.98 16.91 18.26
C PHE A 161 -32.36 16.10 19.40
N GLY A 162 -31.65 16.79 20.32
CA GLY A 162 -31.01 16.14 21.48
C GLY A 162 -29.75 15.34 21.14
N CYS A 163 -29.19 15.52 19.95
CA CYS A 163 -27.97 14.85 19.49
C CYS A 163 -26.77 15.79 19.55
N LYS A 164 -25.60 15.26 19.93
CA LYS A 164 -24.30 15.96 19.85
C LYS A 164 -23.62 15.71 18.52
N SER A 165 -23.88 14.56 17.90
CA SER A 165 -23.38 14.29 16.57
C SER A 165 -24.28 13.32 15.82
N ARG A 166 -24.26 13.42 14.49
CA ARG A 166 -24.90 12.49 13.57
C ARG A 166 -23.90 12.00 12.54
N ILE A 167 -23.82 10.70 12.31
CA ILE A 167 -22.88 10.11 11.37
C ILE A 167 -23.67 9.31 10.34
N TYR A 168 -23.50 9.66 9.07
CA TYR A 168 -23.99 8.93 7.92
C TYR A 168 -22.85 8.06 7.37
N VAL A 169 -23.08 6.76 7.26
CA VAL A 169 -22.12 5.81 6.69
C VAL A 169 -22.76 5.19 5.46
N VAL A 170 -22.30 5.62 4.30
CA VAL A 170 -22.76 5.20 3.00
C VAL A 170 -21.80 4.16 2.44
N GLU A 171 -22.33 3.00 2.08
CA GLU A 171 -21.60 1.92 1.43
C GLU A 171 -22.23 1.66 0.08
N GLN A 172 -21.40 1.63 -0.97
CA GLN A 172 -21.86 1.44 -2.34
C GLN A 172 -20.84 0.66 -3.17
N SER A 173 -21.32 -0.13 -4.14
CA SER A 173 -20.50 -0.67 -5.23
C SER A 173 -20.54 0.26 -6.43
N GLY A 174 -19.39 0.79 -6.82
CA GLY A 174 -19.26 1.55 -8.07
C GLY A 174 -19.58 3.03 -7.91
N TYR A 175 -20.40 3.55 -8.82
CA TYR A 175 -20.74 4.97 -8.92
C TYR A 175 -21.82 5.34 -7.90
N ILE A 176 -21.77 6.58 -7.40
CA ILE A 176 -22.80 7.15 -6.51
C ILE A 176 -23.85 7.84 -7.40
N SER A 177 -25.14 7.63 -7.18
CA SER A 177 -26.15 8.36 -7.95
C SER A 177 -26.05 9.88 -7.73
N SER A 178 -26.44 10.60 -8.77
CA SER A 178 -26.67 12.05 -8.75
C SER A 178 -27.65 12.43 -7.63
N SER A 179 -28.72 11.66 -7.44
CA SER A 179 -29.74 11.90 -6.41
C SER A 179 -29.21 11.79 -4.98
N ILE A 180 -28.32 10.84 -4.68
CA ILE A 180 -27.68 10.74 -3.36
C ILE A 180 -26.74 11.92 -3.14
N MET A 181 -25.96 12.31 -4.16
CA MET A 181 -25.12 13.51 -4.08
C MET A 181 -25.95 14.77 -3.84
N GLU A 182 -27.07 14.91 -4.55
CA GLU A 182 -28.02 16.01 -4.41
C GLU A 182 -28.62 16.05 -3.01
N SER A 183 -29.10 14.92 -2.50
CA SER A 183 -29.71 14.80 -1.17
C SER A 183 -28.73 15.18 -0.05
N PHE A 184 -27.52 14.63 -0.07
CA PHE A 184 -26.50 14.98 0.91
C PHE A 184 -25.98 16.41 0.72
N GLY A 185 -25.71 16.80 -0.52
CA GLY A 185 -25.15 18.09 -0.87
C GLY A 185 -26.06 19.24 -0.46
N SER A 186 -27.35 19.15 -0.77
CA SER A 186 -28.36 20.14 -0.42
C SER A 186 -28.65 20.16 1.09
N ALA A 187 -28.88 19.00 1.71
CA ALA A 187 -29.28 18.92 3.12
C ALA A 187 -28.15 19.30 4.08
N LEU A 188 -26.89 18.94 3.75
CA LEU A 188 -25.73 19.14 4.63
C LEU A 188 -24.79 20.26 4.16
N GLN A 189 -25.10 20.92 3.04
CA GLN A 189 -24.30 21.98 2.43
C GLN A 189 -22.85 21.54 2.18
N LEU A 190 -22.69 20.36 1.57
CA LEU A 190 -21.36 19.78 1.35
C LEU A 190 -20.57 20.55 0.31
N ASP A 191 -19.27 20.74 0.55
CA ASP A 191 -18.37 21.33 -0.43
C ASP A 191 -18.33 20.51 -1.75
N PRO A 192 -18.60 21.10 -2.93
CA PRO A 192 -18.58 20.40 -4.22
C PRO A 192 -17.27 19.66 -4.50
N ARG A 193 -16.15 20.15 -3.95
CA ARG A 193 -14.84 19.50 -4.11
C ARG A 193 -14.82 18.10 -3.49
N PHE A 194 -15.69 17.82 -2.52
CA PHE A 194 -15.82 16.49 -1.92
C PHE A 194 -16.31 15.45 -2.93
N PHE A 195 -17.42 15.73 -3.62
CA PHE A 195 -17.97 14.84 -4.64
C PHE A 195 -17.11 14.79 -5.90
N GLN A 196 -16.59 15.93 -6.33
CA GLN A 196 -15.60 15.99 -7.42
C GLN A 196 -14.40 15.07 -7.13
N TRP A 197 -13.89 15.09 -5.90
CA TRP A 197 -12.79 14.22 -5.48
C TRP A 197 -13.20 12.75 -5.38
N HIS A 198 -14.43 12.46 -4.96
CA HIS A 198 -14.96 11.10 -4.92
C HIS A 198 -15.06 10.47 -6.31
N ILE A 199 -15.58 11.21 -7.30
CA ILE A 199 -15.74 10.74 -8.70
C ILE A 199 -14.37 10.53 -9.37
N ARG A 200 -13.49 11.53 -9.32
CA ARG A 200 -12.25 11.54 -10.12
C ARG A 200 -11.03 11.04 -9.36
N GLY A 201 -11.07 11.01 -8.03
CA GLY A 201 -9.95 10.62 -7.18
C GLY A 201 -8.69 11.43 -7.44
N SER A 202 -7.55 10.75 -7.48
CA SER A 202 -6.23 11.35 -7.73
C SER A 202 -6.04 11.93 -9.13
N LYS A 203 -6.96 11.67 -10.06
CA LYS A 203 -6.91 12.30 -11.40
C LYS A 203 -7.38 13.75 -11.36
N HIS A 204 -8.04 14.17 -10.29
CA HIS A 204 -8.44 15.56 -10.10
C HIS A 204 -7.25 16.40 -9.65
N MET A 205 -6.87 17.40 -10.45
CA MET A 205 -5.80 18.32 -10.12
C MET A 205 -6.32 19.43 -9.20
N LEU A 206 -6.18 19.23 -7.88
CA LEU A 206 -6.23 20.32 -6.93
C LEU A 206 -4.84 20.94 -6.81
N SER A 207 -4.77 22.26 -6.74
CA SER A 207 -3.52 22.92 -6.31
C SER A 207 -3.12 22.38 -4.93
N ILE A 208 -1.83 22.29 -4.65
CA ILE A 208 -1.33 21.78 -3.36
C ILE A 208 -1.93 22.60 -2.19
N ALA A 209 -2.02 23.92 -2.35
CA ALA A 209 -2.63 24.80 -1.36
C ALA A 209 -4.11 24.47 -1.12
N THR A 210 -4.87 24.17 -2.18
CA THR A 210 -6.28 23.80 -2.10
C THR A 210 -6.45 22.42 -1.47
N ARG A 211 -5.62 21.44 -1.85
CA ARG A 211 -5.67 20.06 -1.34
C ARG A 211 -5.45 20.00 0.17
N ASN A 212 -4.53 20.81 0.69
CA ASN A 212 -4.26 20.83 2.12
C ASN A 212 -5.38 21.49 2.94
N ARG A 213 -6.24 22.29 2.28
CA ARG A 213 -7.35 23.05 2.87
C ARG A 213 -8.73 22.42 2.66
N THR A 214 -8.80 21.18 2.18
CA THR A 214 -10.09 20.52 1.98
C THR A 214 -10.75 20.18 3.33
N PRO A 215 -12.08 20.41 3.48
CA PRO A 215 -12.83 20.05 4.69
C PRO A 215 -13.10 18.54 4.84
N PHE A 216 -12.45 17.72 4.00
CA PHE A 216 -12.60 16.28 3.94
C PHE A 216 -11.24 15.57 3.86
N ILE A 217 -11.24 14.29 4.19
CA ILE A 217 -10.11 13.38 4.01
C ILE A 217 -10.53 12.15 3.20
N THR A 218 -9.55 11.46 2.63
CA THR A 218 -9.76 10.18 1.93
C THR A 218 -8.75 9.17 2.44
N LEU A 219 -9.25 8.04 2.92
CA LEU A 219 -8.45 6.87 3.29
C LEU A 219 -8.50 5.86 2.14
N ASN A 220 -7.33 5.42 1.67
CA ASN A 220 -7.25 4.36 0.67
C ASN A 220 -7.03 3.03 1.40
N PHE A 221 -7.95 2.11 1.21
CA PHE A 221 -7.85 0.75 1.72
C PHE A 221 -7.36 -0.16 0.61
N ARG A 222 -6.55 -1.14 0.99
CA ARG A 222 -6.08 -2.20 0.11
C ARG A 222 -6.19 -3.51 0.85
N ILE A 223 -6.91 -4.46 0.27
CA ILE A 223 -7.08 -5.82 0.81
C ILE A 223 -6.61 -6.83 -0.23
N SER A 224 -6.26 -8.04 0.20
CA SER A 224 -6.02 -9.15 -0.72
C SER A 224 -7.28 -9.44 -1.53
N ASP A 225 -7.10 -9.62 -2.84
CA ASP A 225 -8.19 -10.00 -3.74
C ASP A 225 -8.25 -11.53 -3.86
N PRO A 226 -9.23 -12.21 -3.24
CA PRO A 226 -9.35 -13.66 -3.33
C PRO A 226 -9.74 -14.13 -4.74
N SER A 227 -10.20 -13.22 -5.61
CA SER A 227 -10.52 -13.52 -7.01
C SER A 227 -9.35 -13.30 -7.97
N GLY A 228 -8.23 -12.76 -7.47
CA GLY A 228 -7.02 -12.57 -8.24
C GLY A 228 -6.35 -13.89 -8.64
N GLU A 229 -5.57 -13.85 -9.72
CA GLU A 229 -4.75 -14.99 -10.17
C GLU A 229 -3.60 -15.25 -9.19
N THR A 230 -3.09 -14.20 -8.55
CA THR A 230 -2.00 -14.30 -7.58
C THR A 230 -2.47 -13.99 -6.16
N PRO A 231 -1.91 -14.65 -5.11
CA PRO A 231 -2.22 -14.32 -3.72
C PRO A 231 -1.80 -12.90 -3.31
N THR A 232 -0.97 -12.26 -4.14
CA THR A 232 -0.49 -10.88 -3.99
C THR A 232 -1.38 -9.87 -4.67
N ASP A 233 -2.39 -10.31 -5.43
CA ASP A 233 -3.36 -9.42 -6.05
C ASP A 233 -4.16 -8.70 -4.97
N THR A 234 -4.43 -7.42 -5.23
CA THR A 234 -5.05 -6.55 -4.24
C THR A 234 -6.22 -5.78 -4.82
N LYS A 235 -7.29 -5.69 -4.05
CA LYS A 235 -8.42 -4.83 -4.33
C LYS A 235 -8.26 -3.53 -3.54
N THR A 236 -8.28 -2.41 -4.26
CA THR A 236 -8.24 -1.08 -3.67
C THR A 236 -9.62 -0.45 -3.62
N PHE A 237 -9.94 0.22 -2.53
CA PHE A 237 -11.13 1.05 -2.43
C PHE A 237 -10.88 2.24 -1.50
N LYS A 238 -11.82 3.18 -1.47
CA LYS A 238 -11.69 4.44 -0.75
C LYS A 238 -12.79 4.60 0.29
N ALA A 239 -12.43 5.21 1.42
CA ALA A 239 -13.37 5.83 2.33
C ALA A 239 -13.15 7.35 2.32
N SER A 240 -14.13 8.11 1.86
CA SER A 240 -14.12 9.57 1.87
C SER A 240 -14.90 10.08 3.07
N ILE A 241 -14.31 10.94 3.90
CA ILE A 241 -14.91 11.41 5.16
C ILE A 241 -15.06 12.92 5.11
N TYR A 242 -16.27 13.41 5.31
CA TYR A 242 -16.61 14.82 5.43
C TYR A 242 -17.19 15.10 6.81
N VAL A 243 -16.84 16.25 7.40
CA VAL A 243 -17.46 16.72 8.65
C VAL A 243 -17.97 18.13 8.47
N SER A 244 -19.26 18.31 8.69
CA SER A 244 -19.94 19.60 8.74
C SER A 244 -20.27 19.94 10.19
N ARG A 245 -20.15 21.21 10.58
CA ARG A 245 -20.62 21.70 11.89
C ARG A 245 -21.78 22.64 11.64
N ALA A 246 -23.00 22.21 11.98
CA ALA A 246 -24.17 23.08 11.91
C ALA A 246 -24.27 23.99 13.14
N SER A 247 -23.74 23.57 14.30
CA SER A 247 -23.66 24.39 15.51
C SER A 247 -22.37 24.10 16.30
N PRO A 248 -22.05 24.88 17.35
CA PRO A 248 -20.91 24.60 18.22
C PRO A 248 -21.00 23.23 18.91
N ASP A 249 -22.22 22.81 19.28
CA ASP A 249 -22.50 21.61 20.07
C ASP A 249 -22.95 20.42 19.21
N PHE A 250 -23.14 20.62 17.91
CA PHE A 250 -23.58 19.59 16.98
C PHE A 250 -22.77 19.57 15.69
N TRP A 251 -22.25 18.39 15.35
CA TRP A 251 -21.59 18.14 14.07
C TRP A 251 -22.18 16.93 13.35
N THR A 252 -22.07 16.94 12.02
CA THR A 252 -22.54 15.88 11.15
C THR A 252 -21.36 15.32 10.36
N GLY A 253 -21.19 14.01 10.39
CA GLY A 253 -20.20 13.28 9.61
C GLY A 253 -20.84 12.53 8.46
N VAL A 254 -20.18 12.50 7.31
CA VAL A 254 -20.56 11.65 6.18
C VAL A 254 -19.35 10.84 5.75
N VAL A 255 -19.51 9.51 5.68
CA VAL A 255 -18.49 8.57 5.24
C VAL A 255 -19.01 7.86 3.99
N PHE A 256 -18.29 7.96 2.89
CA PHE A 256 -18.56 7.19 1.67
C PHE A 256 -17.52 6.09 1.49
N ILE A 257 -17.95 4.83 1.58
CA ILE A 257 -17.15 3.63 1.37
C ILE A 257 -17.48 3.05 0.00
N SER A 258 -16.51 3.07 -0.91
CA SER A 258 -16.66 2.64 -2.32
C SER A 258 -16.50 1.12 -2.53
N SER A 259 -16.87 0.30 -1.54
CA SER A 259 -16.69 -1.16 -1.61
C SER A 259 -17.60 -1.92 -0.66
N HIS A 260 -18.13 -3.04 -1.15
CA HIS A 260 -18.80 -4.09 -0.37
C HIS A 260 -17.88 -5.27 -0.03
N SER A 261 -16.57 -5.07 -0.08
CA SER A 261 -15.63 -6.12 0.31
C SER A 261 -15.89 -6.54 1.76
N LYS A 262 -16.09 -7.85 1.94
CA LYS A 262 -16.28 -8.45 3.26
C LYS A 262 -14.98 -9.04 3.77
N VAL A 263 -14.74 -8.90 5.06
CA VAL A 263 -13.59 -9.48 5.75
C VAL A 263 -14.06 -10.25 6.97
N MET A 264 -13.34 -11.33 7.31
CA MET A 264 -13.56 -12.11 8.53
C MET A 264 -12.78 -11.46 9.67
N LEU A 265 -13.35 -10.40 10.24
CA LEU A 265 -12.71 -9.61 11.30
C LEU A 265 -13.69 -9.32 12.43
N SER A 266 -13.20 -9.32 13.67
CA SER A 266 -13.96 -8.92 14.84
C SER A 266 -13.59 -7.50 15.24
N SER A 267 -14.58 -6.68 15.62
CA SER A 267 -14.34 -5.35 16.20
C SER A 267 -13.47 -5.41 17.47
N HIS A 268 -13.56 -6.51 18.23
CA HIS A 268 -12.75 -6.75 19.42
C HIS A 268 -11.25 -6.87 19.14
N SER A 269 -10.85 -7.19 17.89
CA SER A 269 -9.44 -7.24 17.50
C SER A 269 -8.73 -5.87 17.59
N PHE A 270 -9.50 -4.79 17.75
CA PHE A 270 -9.01 -3.41 17.87
C PHE A 270 -9.13 -2.83 19.27
N LEU A 271 -9.63 -3.63 20.22
CA LEU A 271 -9.79 -3.26 21.61
C LEU A 271 -8.67 -3.91 22.43
N THR A 272 -8.21 -3.20 23.46
CA THR A 272 -7.30 -3.82 24.44
C THR A 272 -8.08 -4.92 25.16
N PRO A 273 -7.54 -6.15 25.23
CA PRO A 273 -8.18 -7.21 26.00
C PRO A 273 -8.41 -6.76 27.45
N PRO A 274 -9.55 -7.13 28.07
CA PRO A 274 -9.79 -6.81 29.47
C PRO A 274 -8.68 -7.43 30.34
N THR A 275 -8.33 -6.76 31.43
CA THR A 275 -7.41 -7.31 32.43
C THR A 275 -7.94 -8.61 32.98
N PHE A 276 -7.05 -9.57 33.25
CA PHE A 276 -7.43 -10.86 33.81
C PHE A 276 -8.20 -10.67 35.13
N THR A 277 -9.45 -11.13 35.17
CA THR A 277 -10.22 -11.29 36.39
C THR A 277 -10.69 -12.74 36.52
N PRO A 278 -10.58 -13.35 37.71
CA PRO A 278 -10.87 -14.76 37.91
C PRO A 278 -12.35 -15.13 37.72
N ASP A 279 -13.23 -14.14 37.70
CA ASP A 279 -14.68 -14.30 37.56
C ASP A 279 -15.15 -14.31 36.09
N PHE A 280 -14.26 -14.05 35.12
CA PHE A 280 -14.54 -13.98 33.67
C PHE A 280 -15.72 -13.08 33.27
N SER A 281 -16.28 -12.30 34.21
CA SER A 281 -17.48 -11.49 34.05
C SER A 281 -17.28 -10.34 33.05
N ASN A 282 -16.03 -9.91 32.91
CA ASN A 282 -15.61 -8.83 32.02
C ASN A 282 -15.22 -9.30 30.60
N ILE A 283 -15.30 -10.61 30.32
CA ILE A 283 -15.00 -11.13 28.98
C ILE A 283 -16.23 -10.95 28.08
N PRO A 284 -16.09 -10.23 26.94
CA PRO A 284 -17.18 -10.10 25.98
C PRO A 284 -17.65 -11.47 25.50
N THR A 285 -18.97 -11.62 25.34
CA THR A 285 -19.55 -12.86 24.82
C THR A 285 -18.97 -13.16 23.42
N PRO A 286 -18.53 -14.40 23.15
CA PRO A 286 -18.01 -14.76 21.84
C PRO A 286 -19.06 -14.49 20.76
N GLN A 287 -18.80 -13.53 19.89
CA GLN A 287 -19.60 -13.37 18.68
C GLN A 287 -19.15 -14.40 17.64
N LYS A 288 -20.11 -15.04 16.97
CA LYS A 288 -19.79 -15.93 15.84
C LYS A 288 -19.05 -15.11 14.78
N PRO A 289 -17.84 -15.50 14.35
CA PRO A 289 -17.14 -14.82 13.29
C PRO A 289 -17.93 -14.99 11.99
N GLY A 290 -18.37 -13.87 11.42
CA GLY A 290 -19.05 -13.80 10.14
C GLY A 290 -18.37 -12.77 9.23
N PRO A 291 -18.54 -12.88 7.91
CA PRO A 291 -17.96 -11.91 6.98
C PRO A 291 -18.71 -10.58 7.11
N LYS A 292 -17.99 -9.52 7.47
CA LYS A 292 -18.55 -8.17 7.67
C LYS A 292 -17.98 -7.19 6.67
N THR A 293 -18.79 -6.21 6.26
CA THR A 293 -18.31 -5.11 5.43
C THR A 293 -17.54 -4.08 6.27
N PHE A 294 -16.79 -3.19 5.62
CA PHE A 294 -16.08 -2.12 6.33
C PHE A 294 -17.03 -1.13 7.01
N ARG A 295 -18.24 -0.93 6.46
CA ARG A 295 -19.31 -0.14 7.09
C ARG A 295 -19.74 -0.79 8.40
N GLU A 296 -20.08 -2.08 8.37
CA GLU A 296 -20.52 -2.84 9.55
C GLU A 296 -19.45 -2.84 10.65
N LEU A 297 -18.19 -3.10 10.27
CA LEU A 297 -17.07 -3.07 11.20
C LEU A 297 -16.86 -1.69 11.82
N TYR A 298 -16.94 -0.62 11.02
CA TYR A 298 -16.83 0.75 11.53
C TYR A 298 -17.91 1.05 12.57
N ILE A 299 -19.17 0.72 12.26
CA ILE A 299 -20.32 0.96 13.15
C ILE A 299 -20.14 0.20 14.47
N GLU A 300 -19.73 -1.07 14.43
CA GLU A 300 -19.49 -1.88 15.64
C GLU A 300 -18.31 -1.36 16.47
N MET A 301 -17.22 -0.94 15.82
CA MET A 301 -16.05 -0.38 16.50
C MET A 301 -16.37 0.98 17.13
N LEU A 302 -17.19 1.80 16.48
CA LEU A 302 -17.64 3.08 17.03
C LEU A 302 -18.55 2.86 18.23
N ALA A 303 -19.51 1.93 18.14
CA ALA A 303 -20.42 1.60 19.23
C ALA A 303 -19.70 1.06 20.49
N SER A 304 -18.54 0.43 20.31
CA SER A 304 -17.69 -0.07 21.40
C SER A 304 -16.62 0.95 21.86
N SER A 305 -16.57 2.14 21.25
CA SER A 305 -15.65 3.21 21.62
C SER A 305 -16.22 4.15 22.69
N ASN A 306 -15.42 5.11 23.15
CA ASN A 306 -15.90 6.14 24.06
C ASN A 306 -16.79 7.15 23.30
N LEU A 307 -18.11 6.91 23.31
CA LEU A 307 -19.10 7.74 22.62
C LEU A 307 -19.14 9.18 23.13
N ALA A 308 -18.81 9.42 24.40
CA ALA A 308 -18.76 10.77 24.96
C ALA A 308 -17.64 11.59 24.30
N GLU A 309 -16.45 11.01 24.16
CA GLU A 309 -15.32 11.62 23.47
C GLU A 309 -15.55 11.69 21.95
N ALA A 310 -16.15 10.66 21.35
CA ALA A 310 -16.50 10.65 19.94
C ALA A 310 -17.49 11.78 19.60
N ALA A 311 -18.47 12.05 20.46
CA ALA A 311 -19.41 13.16 20.28
C ALA A 311 -18.72 14.54 20.29
N LEU A 312 -17.63 14.70 21.05
CA LEU A 312 -16.87 15.95 21.14
C LEU A 312 -15.86 16.09 19.99
N SER A 313 -15.26 14.98 19.58
CA SER A 313 -14.17 14.93 18.62
C SER A 313 -14.52 14.10 17.39
N PRO A 314 -14.65 14.74 16.20
CA PRO A 314 -14.74 14.00 14.94
C PRO A 314 -13.55 13.07 14.72
N PHE A 315 -12.34 13.46 15.18
CA PHE A 315 -11.16 12.61 15.05
C PHE A 315 -11.32 11.30 15.83
N VAL A 316 -11.79 11.36 17.08
CA VAL A 316 -12.07 10.17 17.89
C VAL A 316 -13.16 9.31 17.23
N ALA A 317 -14.24 9.93 16.74
CA ALA A 317 -15.33 9.23 16.06
C ALA A 317 -14.90 8.50 14.77
N PHE A 318 -13.89 9.01 14.05
CA PHE A 318 -13.35 8.38 12.85
C PHE A 318 -12.07 7.57 13.09
N SER A 319 -11.51 7.59 14.30
CA SER A 319 -10.35 6.76 14.68
C SER A 319 -10.53 5.26 14.38
N PRO A 320 -11.74 4.65 14.46
CA PRO A 320 -11.94 3.27 14.04
C PRO A 320 -11.59 3.00 12.57
N LEU A 321 -11.87 3.94 11.65
CA LEU A 321 -11.50 3.81 10.24
C LEU A 321 -9.99 3.86 10.03
N PHE A 322 -9.28 4.69 10.79
CA PHE A 322 -7.81 4.74 10.76
C PHE A 322 -7.20 3.43 11.27
N LYS A 323 -7.75 2.86 12.34
CA LYS A 323 -7.33 1.54 12.85
C LYS A 323 -7.56 0.43 11.82
N LEU A 324 -8.75 0.39 11.21
CA LEU A 324 -9.05 -0.54 10.12
C LEU A 324 -8.08 -0.35 8.95
N ASN A 325 -7.76 0.89 8.59
CA ASN A 325 -6.85 1.19 7.49
C ASN A 325 -5.43 0.67 7.78
N CYS A 326 -4.89 0.97 8.95
CA CYS A 326 -3.58 0.45 9.39
C CYS A 326 -3.55 -1.09 9.42
N TYR A 327 -4.61 -1.72 9.92
CA TYR A 327 -4.75 -3.17 9.92
C TYR A 327 -4.68 -3.76 8.50
N THR A 328 -5.40 -3.18 7.54
CA THR A 328 -5.37 -3.69 6.15
C THR A 328 -3.97 -3.60 5.53
N PHE A 329 -3.20 -2.55 5.82
CA PHE A 329 -1.81 -2.46 5.39
C PHE A 329 -0.93 -3.53 6.03
N ASN A 330 -1.08 -3.76 7.33
CA ASN A 330 -0.32 -4.79 8.05
C ASN A 330 -0.63 -6.20 7.54
N GLN A 331 -1.91 -6.50 7.31
CA GLN A 331 -2.34 -7.77 6.74
C GLN A 331 -1.73 -7.98 5.34
N LEU A 332 -1.73 -6.93 4.51
CA LEU A 332 -1.16 -7.01 3.17
C LEU A 332 0.35 -7.26 3.20
N MET A 333 1.08 -6.50 4.03
CA MET A 333 2.52 -6.71 4.22
C MET A 333 2.86 -8.11 4.74
N TYR A 334 2.00 -8.67 5.58
CA TYR A 334 2.14 -10.04 6.05
C TYR A 334 1.97 -11.05 4.90
N THR A 335 0.91 -10.93 4.10
CA THR A 335 0.69 -11.78 2.91
C THR A 335 1.88 -11.70 1.96
N PHE A 336 2.38 -10.49 1.70
CA PHE A 336 3.56 -10.27 0.87
C PHE A 336 4.81 -11.00 1.35
N ARG A 337 5.09 -10.97 2.66
CA ARG A 337 6.21 -11.71 3.25
C ARG A 337 6.03 -13.22 3.13
N GLN A 338 4.81 -13.72 3.29
CA GLN A 338 4.53 -15.14 3.14
C GLN A 338 4.74 -15.61 1.70
N GLU A 339 4.29 -14.84 0.72
CA GLU A 339 4.44 -15.21 -0.69
C GLU A 339 5.89 -15.12 -1.17
N ASP A 340 6.64 -14.08 -0.77
CA ASP A 340 8.07 -14.01 -1.08
C ASP A 340 8.86 -15.20 -0.50
N ALA A 341 8.45 -15.68 0.68
CA ALA A 341 9.05 -16.86 1.30
C ALA A 341 8.70 -18.16 0.55
N LYS A 342 7.53 -18.24 -0.11
CA LYS A 342 7.10 -19.43 -0.88
C LYS A 342 7.74 -19.50 -2.26
N VAL A 343 7.83 -18.38 -2.97
CA VAL A 343 8.28 -18.34 -4.37
C VAL A 343 9.82 -18.46 -4.47
N GLU A 344 10.54 -18.44 -3.34
CA GLU A 344 11.99 -18.25 -3.31
C GLU A 344 12.36 -17.08 -4.26
N GLY A 345 11.63 -15.97 -4.16
CA GLY A 345 11.54 -14.97 -5.22
C GLY A 345 10.76 -13.74 -4.80
N VAL A 346 10.89 -12.65 -5.55
CA VAL A 346 9.99 -11.49 -5.44
C VAL A 346 8.93 -11.65 -6.52
N SER A 347 7.65 -11.73 -6.15
CA SER A 347 6.55 -11.67 -7.13
C SER A 347 6.66 -10.37 -7.96
N GLU A 348 6.37 -10.43 -9.26
CA GLU A 348 6.57 -9.29 -10.17
C GLU A 348 5.40 -8.30 -10.16
N LEU A 349 4.25 -8.70 -9.60
CA LEU A 349 3.00 -7.95 -9.61
C LEU A 349 2.79 -7.25 -8.27
N TYR A 350 3.39 -6.06 -8.07
CA TYR A 350 3.21 -5.31 -6.83
C TYR A 350 2.81 -3.84 -7.01
N PRO A 351 1.88 -3.35 -6.17
CA PRO A 351 1.38 -1.98 -6.25
C PRO A 351 2.44 -0.99 -5.77
N VAL A 352 2.95 -0.19 -6.71
CA VAL A 352 4.06 0.78 -6.56
C VAL A 352 3.84 1.85 -5.47
N ASN A 353 2.69 1.93 -4.82
CA ASN A 353 2.29 3.08 -4.01
C ASN A 353 1.89 2.77 -2.54
N LEU A 354 2.14 1.55 -2.04
CA LEU A 354 1.74 1.19 -0.66
C LEU A 354 2.37 2.11 0.41
N THR A 355 3.68 2.37 0.31
CA THR A 355 4.40 3.25 1.26
C THR A 355 3.83 4.67 1.24
N GLU A 356 3.50 5.20 0.06
CA GLU A 356 2.91 6.54 -0.08
C GLU A 356 1.48 6.62 0.46
N GLU A 357 0.71 5.54 0.32
CA GLU A 357 -0.64 5.45 0.90
C GLU A 357 -0.58 5.43 2.44
N ILE A 358 0.33 4.66 3.03
CA ILE A 358 0.58 4.65 4.48
C ILE A 358 0.99 6.05 4.97
N ARG A 359 1.92 6.71 4.25
CA ARG A 359 2.37 8.06 4.60
C ARG A 359 1.23 9.09 4.56
N ARG A 360 0.35 9.03 3.57
CA ARG A 360 -0.82 9.93 3.48
C ARG A 360 -1.82 9.70 4.63
N SER A 361 -2.02 8.45 5.05
CA SER A 361 -2.84 8.14 6.22
C SER A 361 -2.20 8.69 7.50
N LEU A 362 -0.88 8.53 7.66
CA LEU A 362 -0.11 9.11 8.77
C LEU A 362 -0.23 10.64 8.81
N GLU A 363 -0.04 11.34 7.69
CA GLU A 363 -0.21 12.80 7.61
C GLU A 363 -1.63 13.26 8.01
N SER A 364 -2.64 12.42 7.78
CA SER A 364 -4.01 12.71 8.21
C SER A 364 -4.17 12.51 9.72
N VAL A 365 -3.54 11.48 10.30
CA VAL A 365 -3.49 11.27 11.76
C VAL A 365 -2.73 12.40 12.45
N GLU A 366 -1.55 12.79 11.97
CA GLU A 366 -0.73 13.86 12.55
C GLU A 366 -1.42 15.22 12.54
N ARG A 367 -2.30 15.46 11.56
CA ARG A 367 -3.15 16.65 11.53
C ARG A 367 -4.37 16.58 12.44
N GLY A 368 -4.75 15.40 12.93
CA GLY A 368 -6.02 15.18 13.63
C GLY A 368 -7.22 15.12 12.69
N GLY A 369 -7.01 14.69 11.43
CA GLY A 369 -8.02 14.59 10.39
C GLY A 369 -7.90 15.69 9.32
N SER A 370 -9.04 16.26 8.92
CA SER A 370 -9.06 17.42 8.01
C SER A 370 -8.84 18.72 8.81
N LEU A 371 -8.30 19.76 8.17
CA LEU A 371 -8.23 21.10 8.76
C LEU A 371 -9.58 21.66 9.22
N GLY A 372 -10.70 21.17 8.66
CA GLY A 372 -12.05 21.55 9.10
C GLY A 372 -12.45 20.91 10.44
N TRP A 373 -11.75 19.87 10.89
CA TRP A 373 -12.04 19.20 12.15
C TRP A 373 -11.40 20.01 13.26
N LYS A 374 -12.17 20.91 13.90
CA LYS A 374 -11.67 21.58 15.12
C LYS A 374 -11.32 20.50 16.14
N ALA A 375 -10.03 20.41 16.47
CA ALA A 375 -9.53 19.51 17.49
C ALA A 375 -10.15 19.90 18.83
N SER A 376 -10.80 18.95 19.48
CA SER A 376 -11.04 19.06 20.91
C SER A 376 -9.76 18.56 21.57
N SER A 377 -8.98 19.44 22.19
CA SER A 377 -7.71 19.04 22.81
C SER A 377 -7.94 18.26 24.11
N THR A 378 -8.76 17.21 24.08
CA THR A 378 -8.94 16.31 25.22
C THR A 378 -7.72 15.41 25.34
N PRO A 379 -7.31 15.04 26.56
CA PRO A 379 -6.21 14.08 26.76
C PRO A 379 -6.46 12.75 26.04
N PHE A 380 -7.73 12.33 25.94
CA PHE A 380 -8.12 11.10 25.24
C PHE A 380 -7.91 11.20 23.72
N GLU A 381 -8.25 12.33 23.09
CA GLU A 381 -7.97 12.57 21.66
C GLU A 381 -6.46 12.52 21.40
N GLN A 382 -5.66 13.15 22.27
CA GLN A 382 -4.20 13.16 22.15
C GLN A 382 -3.58 11.77 22.29
N ASP A 383 -4.00 10.98 23.28
CA ASP A 383 -3.55 9.59 23.44
C ASP A 383 -3.96 8.73 22.23
N THR A 384 -5.20 8.86 21.75
CA THR A 384 -5.68 8.15 20.55
C THR A 384 -4.86 8.51 19.32
N LYS A 385 -4.53 9.80 19.16
CA LYS A 385 -3.72 10.30 18.06
C LYS A 385 -2.29 9.79 18.11
N GLU A 386 -1.66 9.78 19.28
CA GLU A 386 -0.28 9.31 19.43
C GLU A 386 -0.18 7.81 19.18
N ARG A 387 -1.12 7.00 19.70
CA ARG A 387 -1.17 5.55 19.41
C ARG A 387 -1.31 5.26 17.92
N LEU A 388 -2.24 5.96 17.23
CA LEU A 388 -2.40 5.81 15.79
C LEU A 388 -1.13 6.24 15.04
N ARG A 389 -0.45 7.29 15.50
CA ARG A 389 0.80 7.76 14.92
C ARG A 389 1.90 6.71 15.05
N GLU A 390 2.04 6.10 16.23
CA GLU A 390 2.97 4.98 16.46
C GLU A 390 2.64 3.79 15.55
N ASP A 391 1.37 3.40 15.45
CA ASP A 391 0.92 2.30 14.60
C ASP A 391 1.26 2.54 13.12
N PHE A 392 0.98 3.73 12.60
CA PHE A 392 1.31 4.08 11.21
C PHE A 392 2.81 4.22 10.97
N ASN A 393 3.58 4.71 11.94
CA ASN A 393 5.04 4.73 11.86
C ASN A 393 5.62 3.31 11.81
N TYR A 394 5.07 2.39 12.60
CA TYR A 394 5.44 0.97 12.54
C TYR A 394 5.09 0.36 11.19
N ALA A 395 3.90 0.64 10.66
CA ALA A 395 3.49 0.18 9.34
C ALA A 395 4.40 0.72 8.23
N LEU A 396 4.77 2.02 8.29
CA LEU A 396 5.66 2.66 7.35
C LEU A 396 7.05 2.02 7.37
N LYS A 397 7.64 1.87 8.55
CA LYS A 397 8.94 1.20 8.74
C LYS A 397 8.90 -0.25 8.25
N SER A 398 7.81 -0.97 8.55
CA SER A 398 7.61 -2.35 8.11
C SER A 398 7.53 -2.48 6.58
N SER A 399 6.90 -1.51 5.91
CA SER A 399 6.83 -1.42 4.45
C SER A 399 8.21 -1.12 3.86
N GLU A 400 8.95 -0.16 4.42
CA GLU A 400 10.30 0.16 3.96
C GLU A 400 11.27 -1.01 4.12
N MET A 401 11.23 -1.72 5.25
CA MET A 401 12.05 -2.92 5.46
C MET A 401 11.69 -4.04 4.48
N LEU A 402 10.41 -4.21 4.17
CA LEU A 402 9.96 -5.17 3.14
C LEU A 402 10.56 -4.81 1.78
N TRP A 403 10.55 -3.53 1.40
CA TRP A 403 11.11 -3.09 0.13
C TRP A 403 12.62 -3.25 0.03
N GLN A 404 13.36 -2.88 1.08
CA GLN A 404 14.80 -3.10 1.13
C GLN A 404 15.18 -4.58 1.05
N ALA A 405 14.41 -5.46 1.70
CA ALA A 405 14.63 -6.90 1.63
C ALA A 405 14.43 -7.44 0.21
N ARG A 406 13.39 -6.96 -0.49
CA ARG A 406 13.09 -7.32 -1.88
C ARG A 406 14.12 -6.78 -2.86
N GLU A 407 14.54 -5.53 -2.73
CA GLU A 407 15.59 -4.94 -3.57
C GLU A 407 16.89 -5.75 -3.46
N LYS A 408 17.30 -6.07 -2.23
CA LYS A 408 18.47 -6.94 -1.98
C LYS A 408 18.30 -8.34 -2.57
N TYR A 409 17.09 -8.89 -2.52
CA TYR A 409 16.80 -10.19 -3.12
C TYR A 409 16.93 -10.13 -4.64
N ASN A 410 16.32 -9.14 -5.29
CA ASN A 410 16.38 -8.93 -6.74
C ASN A 410 17.82 -8.71 -7.21
N ASP A 411 18.60 -7.89 -6.49
CA ASP A 411 20.02 -7.72 -6.77
C ASP A 411 20.80 -9.04 -6.71
N THR A 412 20.51 -9.85 -5.69
CA THR A 412 21.14 -11.17 -5.55
C THR A 412 20.73 -12.11 -6.68
N HIS A 413 19.47 -12.09 -7.07
CA HIS A 413 18.95 -12.87 -8.19
C HIS A 413 19.57 -12.43 -9.52
N HIS A 414 19.60 -11.13 -9.82
CA HIS A 414 20.25 -10.57 -11.01
C HIS A 414 21.73 -10.92 -11.06
N ARG A 415 22.47 -10.81 -9.95
CA ARG A 415 23.87 -11.23 -9.89
C ARG A 415 24.05 -12.72 -10.19
N ARG A 416 23.17 -13.58 -9.65
CA ARG A 416 23.19 -15.04 -9.95
C ARG A 416 22.89 -15.31 -11.42
N THR A 417 21.89 -14.65 -11.99
CA THR A 417 21.50 -14.82 -13.39
C THR A 417 22.59 -14.31 -14.33
N ASN A 418 23.18 -13.14 -14.06
CA ASN A 418 24.29 -12.59 -14.83
C ASN A 418 25.55 -13.48 -14.73
N ALA A 419 25.85 -14.00 -13.54
CA ALA A 419 26.94 -14.97 -13.36
C ALA A 419 26.70 -16.25 -14.16
N ARG A 420 25.46 -16.77 -14.19
CA ARG A 420 25.08 -17.94 -15.01
C ARG A 420 25.20 -17.65 -16.50
N ILE A 421 24.66 -16.52 -16.98
CA ILE A 421 24.72 -16.11 -18.38
C ILE A 421 26.18 -15.90 -18.80
N SER A 422 26.98 -15.21 -17.99
CA SER A 422 28.41 -15.00 -18.27
C SER A 422 29.17 -16.32 -18.28
N ALA A 423 28.91 -17.23 -17.33
CA ALA A 423 29.52 -18.56 -17.33
C ALA A 423 29.14 -19.38 -18.58
N LEU A 424 27.88 -19.33 -19.00
CA LEU A 424 27.39 -20.01 -20.19
C LEU A 424 27.93 -19.39 -21.49
N ALA A 425 28.00 -18.06 -21.58
CA ALA A 425 28.62 -17.36 -22.70
C ALA A 425 30.12 -17.69 -22.81
N ASN A 426 30.84 -17.69 -21.69
CA ASN A 426 32.24 -18.11 -21.65
C ASN A 426 32.39 -19.57 -22.06
N ALA A 427 31.54 -20.48 -21.57
CA ALA A 427 31.56 -21.89 -21.96
C ALA A 427 31.33 -22.07 -23.46
N PHE A 428 30.37 -21.35 -24.05
CA PHE A 428 30.15 -21.36 -25.49
C PHE A 428 31.33 -20.80 -26.27
N ALA A 429 31.93 -19.69 -25.81
CA ALA A 429 33.12 -19.13 -26.45
C ALA A 429 34.29 -20.12 -26.42
N PHE A 430 34.55 -20.77 -25.28
CA PHE A 430 35.60 -21.79 -25.16
C PHE A 430 35.33 -23.03 -26.02
N PHE A 431 34.06 -23.40 -26.22
CA PHE A 431 33.70 -24.54 -27.07
C PHE A 431 33.80 -24.20 -28.57
N PHE A 432 33.29 -23.04 -28.99
CA PHE A 432 33.20 -22.69 -30.42
C PHE A 432 34.46 -22.04 -30.98
N ALA A 433 35.21 -21.24 -30.21
CA ALA A 433 36.42 -20.57 -30.73
C ALA A 433 37.45 -21.54 -31.35
N PRO A 434 37.76 -22.69 -30.74
CA PRO A 434 38.70 -23.66 -31.32
C PRO A 434 38.13 -24.38 -32.55
N ILE A 435 36.84 -24.71 -32.56
CA ILE A 435 36.15 -25.31 -33.71
C ILE A 435 36.20 -24.34 -34.90
N SER A 436 35.88 -23.06 -34.66
CA SER A 436 35.94 -22.01 -35.67
C SER A 436 37.36 -21.78 -36.18
N LEU A 437 38.38 -21.82 -35.31
CA LEU A 437 39.79 -21.68 -35.71
C LEU A 437 40.24 -22.83 -36.62
N ILE A 438 39.92 -24.08 -36.27
CA ILE A 438 40.21 -25.23 -37.14
C ILE A 438 39.44 -25.11 -38.46
N SER A 439 38.13 -24.82 -38.41
CA SER A 439 37.32 -24.66 -39.62
C SER A 439 37.88 -23.56 -40.53
N SER A 440 38.43 -22.49 -39.96
CA SER A 440 39.08 -21.42 -40.71
C SER A 440 40.38 -21.90 -41.38
N ILE A 441 41.28 -22.58 -40.64
CA ILE A 441 42.54 -23.12 -41.19
C ILE A 441 42.28 -24.05 -42.38
N TYR A 442 41.27 -24.90 -42.30
CA TYR A 442 40.91 -25.82 -43.39
C TYR A 442 40.00 -25.19 -44.47
N GLY A 443 39.40 -24.04 -44.19
CA GLY A 443 38.64 -23.24 -45.17
C GLY A 443 39.51 -22.29 -45.98
N MET A 444 40.77 -22.06 -45.58
CA MET A 444 41.75 -21.36 -46.40
C MET A 444 42.05 -22.20 -47.64
N ASN A 445 42.00 -21.58 -48.83
CA ASN A 445 42.27 -22.21 -50.14
C ASN A 445 43.70 -22.77 -50.19
N ILE A 446 43.91 -23.95 -49.62
CA ILE A 446 45.11 -24.76 -49.77
C ILE A 446 44.81 -25.72 -50.92
N THR A 447 45.72 -25.74 -51.90
CA THR A 447 45.68 -26.57 -53.11
C THR A 447 45.19 -27.99 -52.84
N GLU A 448 44.37 -28.52 -53.76
CA GLU A 448 43.64 -29.80 -53.71
C GLU A 448 44.16 -30.82 -52.69
N ILE A 449 43.29 -31.22 -51.76
CA ILE A 449 43.47 -32.31 -50.80
C ILE A 449 43.65 -33.63 -51.58
N SER A 450 44.85 -33.89 -52.08
CA SER A 450 45.16 -35.03 -52.96
C SER A 450 45.54 -36.32 -52.20
N GLY A 451 45.88 -36.21 -50.92
CA GLY A 451 46.19 -37.36 -50.06
C GLY A 451 47.57 -38.00 -50.25
N ASP A 452 48.47 -37.33 -51.00
CA ASP A 452 49.90 -37.64 -51.13
C ASP A 452 50.70 -37.26 -49.86
N ASP A 453 51.92 -37.77 -49.69
CA ASP A 453 52.74 -37.57 -48.48
C ASP A 453 53.02 -36.09 -48.12
N SER A 454 52.82 -35.16 -49.06
CA SER A 454 52.92 -33.71 -48.85
C SER A 454 51.58 -32.98 -48.62
N ASN A 455 50.43 -33.67 -48.75
CA ASN A 455 49.08 -33.10 -48.64
C ASN A 455 48.21 -33.89 -47.64
N PRO A 456 47.58 -33.22 -46.65
CA PRO A 456 46.83 -33.91 -45.61
C PRO A 456 45.60 -34.63 -46.17
N ARG A 457 45.26 -35.79 -45.60
CA ARG A 457 44.04 -36.54 -45.93
C ARG A 457 42.84 -35.99 -45.18
N LEU A 458 41.64 -36.07 -45.77
CA LEU A 458 40.38 -35.66 -45.12
C LEU A 458 40.17 -36.29 -43.74
N TRP A 459 40.62 -37.53 -43.51
CA TRP A 459 40.54 -38.19 -42.20
C TRP A 459 41.39 -37.50 -41.11
N GLN A 460 42.53 -36.89 -41.47
CA GLN A 460 43.41 -36.20 -40.53
C GLN A 460 42.73 -34.95 -39.93
N PHE A 461 41.79 -34.33 -40.67
CA PHE A 461 40.94 -33.26 -40.15
C PHE A 461 40.12 -33.73 -38.94
N PHE A 462 39.41 -34.86 -39.08
CA PHE A 462 38.58 -35.41 -38.00
C PHE A 462 39.41 -35.81 -36.79
N VAL A 463 40.60 -36.39 -37.01
CA VAL A 463 41.54 -36.75 -35.94
C VAL A 463 42.07 -35.49 -35.23
N ALA A 464 42.41 -34.43 -35.96
CA ALA A 464 42.88 -33.18 -35.39
C ALA A 464 41.79 -32.48 -34.55
N VAL A 465 40.55 -32.46 -35.05
CA VAL A 465 39.40 -31.92 -34.30
C VAL A 465 39.15 -32.74 -33.03
N ALA A 466 39.11 -34.07 -33.13
CA ALA A 466 38.91 -34.94 -31.97
C ALA A 466 40.02 -34.77 -30.92
N GLY A 467 41.29 -34.72 -31.36
CA GLY A 467 42.43 -34.47 -30.48
C GLY A 467 42.36 -33.12 -29.79
N LEU A 468 42.01 -32.05 -30.52
CA LEU A 468 41.84 -30.72 -29.94
C LEU A 468 40.70 -30.69 -28.90
N CYS A 469 39.56 -31.30 -29.20
CA CYS A 469 38.45 -31.40 -28.27
C CYS A 469 38.86 -32.08 -26.95
N VAL A 470 39.65 -33.16 -27.00
CA VAL A 470 40.16 -33.85 -25.81
C VAL A 470 41.09 -32.96 -24.99
N VAL A 471 42.02 -32.25 -25.65
CA VAL A 471 42.95 -31.33 -24.97
C VAL A 471 42.18 -30.20 -24.27
N ILE A 472 41.18 -29.64 -24.93
CA ILE A 472 40.37 -28.55 -24.37
C ILE A 472 39.54 -29.03 -23.19
N MET A 473 38.92 -30.22 -23.29
CA MET A 473 38.21 -30.84 -22.17
C MET A 473 39.13 -31.07 -20.97
N LEU A 474 40.37 -31.50 -21.18
CA LEU A 474 41.37 -31.64 -20.12
C LEU A 474 41.73 -30.30 -19.47
N ILE A 475 41.93 -29.24 -20.26
CA ILE A 475 42.23 -27.90 -19.74
C ILE A 475 41.07 -27.37 -18.90
N ILE A 476 39.82 -27.54 -19.37
CA ILE A 476 38.63 -27.14 -18.62
C ILE A 476 38.50 -27.94 -17.32
N ALA A 477 38.73 -29.25 -17.35
CA ALA A 477 38.68 -30.10 -16.16
C ALA A 477 39.72 -29.68 -15.10
N VAL A 478 40.95 -29.36 -15.52
CA VAL A 478 42.01 -28.86 -14.64
C VAL A 478 41.66 -27.47 -14.08
N SER A 479 41.13 -26.56 -14.91
CA SER A 479 40.69 -25.23 -14.47
C SER A 479 39.58 -25.31 -13.42
N ALA A 480 38.55 -26.14 -13.67
CA ALA A 480 37.46 -26.37 -12.73
C ALA A 480 37.94 -26.99 -11.41
N TRP A 481 38.89 -27.93 -11.47
CA TRP A 481 39.53 -28.51 -10.28
C TRP A 481 40.21 -27.43 -9.42
N VAL A 482 40.98 -26.53 -10.04
CA VAL A 482 41.69 -25.46 -9.34
C VAL A 482 40.69 -24.51 -8.68
N GLN A 483 39.62 -24.11 -9.39
CA GLN A 483 38.59 -23.23 -8.81
C GLN A 483 37.87 -23.86 -7.61
N MET A 484 37.50 -25.15 -7.70
CA MET A 484 36.89 -25.87 -6.57
C MET A 484 37.84 -25.99 -5.37
N ALA A 485 39.13 -26.24 -5.62
CA ALA A 485 40.13 -26.33 -4.55
C ALA A 485 40.32 -25.00 -3.80
N VAL A 486 40.25 -23.87 -4.51
CA VAL A 486 40.36 -22.52 -3.92
C VAL A 486 39.12 -22.15 -3.11
N GLN A 487 37.90 -22.42 -3.63
CA GLN A 487 36.67 -22.01 -2.95
C GLN A 487 36.35 -22.83 -1.69
N LEU A 488 36.65 -24.13 -1.66
CA LEU A 488 36.20 -25.02 -0.59
C LEU A 488 37.16 -25.14 0.60
N HIS A 489 38.38 -24.57 0.53
CA HIS A 489 39.45 -24.77 1.53
C HIS A 489 39.60 -26.25 1.97
N ARG A 490 39.20 -27.18 1.11
CA ARG A 490 39.19 -28.63 1.31
C ARG A 490 39.63 -29.28 0.01
N ARG A 491 40.35 -30.39 0.14
CA ARG A 491 40.72 -31.24 -1.01
C ARG A 491 39.45 -31.81 -1.63
N ALA A 492 39.07 -31.28 -2.80
CA ALA A 492 37.99 -31.82 -3.63
C ALA A 492 38.31 -33.29 -3.99
N ARG A 493 37.32 -34.18 -3.89
CA ARG A 493 37.49 -35.58 -4.29
C ARG A 493 37.17 -35.70 -5.78
N PHE A 494 37.86 -36.59 -6.49
CA PHE A 494 37.72 -36.81 -7.95
C PHE A 494 36.25 -36.99 -8.40
N LYS A 495 35.40 -37.57 -7.55
CA LYS A 495 33.96 -37.75 -7.81
C LYS A 495 33.22 -36.42 -7.98
N ASP A 496 33.60 -35.39 -7.23
CA ASP A 496 32.95 -34.07 -7.29
C ASP A 496 33.23 -33.38 -8.63
N ILE A 497 34.45 -33.56 -9.16
CA ILE A 497 34.87 -33.06 -10.48
C ILE A 497 34.13 -33.78 -11.62
N LEU A 498 34.00 -35.10 -11.55
CA LEU A 498 33.29 -35.87 -12.57
C LEU A 498 31.80 -35.51 -12.64
N THR A 499 31.19 -35.27 -11.48
CA THR A 499 29.77 -34.89 -11.36
C THR A 499 29.50 -33.52 -11.98
N PHE A 500 30.41 -32.56 -11.77
CA PHE A 500 30.35 -31.23 -12.40
C PHE A 500 30.56 -31.28 -13.92
N ALA A 501 31.53 -32.06 -14.41
CA ALA A 501 31.81 -32.21 -15.84
C ALA A 501 30.66 -32.87 -16.62
N LEU A 502 29.85 -33.69 -15.95
CA LEU A 502 28.66 -34.35 -16.53
C LEU A 502 27.39 -33.48 -16.47
N GLY A 503 27.47 -32.25 -15.96
CA GLY A 503 26.33 -31.32 -15.92
C GLY A 503 25.20 -31.74 -14.98
N THR A 504 25.42 -32.71 -14.10
CA THR A 504 24.43 -33.07 -13.09
C THR A 504 24.51 -32.03 -11.97
N SER A 505 23.51 -31.16 -11.91
CA SER A 505 23.41 -30.13 -10.88
C SER A 505 23.54 -30.77 -9.51
N MET A 506 24.57 -30.40 -8.74
CA MET A 506 24.62 -30.66 -7.31
C MET A 506 23.42 -29.95 -6.67
N ALA A 507 22.30 -30.66 -6.52
CA ALA A 507 21.25 -30.29 -5.60
C ALA A 507 21.90 -30.29 -4.22
N ALA A 508 22.30 -29.11 -3.76
CA ALA A 508 22.93 -28.92 -2.49
C ALA A 508 22.00 -29.47 -1.40
N THR A 509 22.28 -30.69 -0.95
CA THR A 509 21.65 -31.27 0.23
C THR A 509 22.28 -30.59 1.44
N VAL A 510 21.97 -29.30 1.61
CA VAL A 510 22.22 -28.59 2.87
C VAL A 510 21.27 -29.21 3.88
N ARG A 511 21.74 -30.24 4.59
CA ARG A 511 21.07 -30.69 5.80
C ARG A 511 20.99 -29.50 6.75
N PRO A 512 19.78 -29.04 7.17
CA PRO A 512 19.69 -28.02 8.19
C PRO A 512 20.41 -28.54 9.44
N ARG A 513 21.33 -27.74 9.95
CA ARG A 513 21.98 -27.95 11.23
C ARG A 513 20.85 -27.99 12.27
N LYS A 514 20.64 -29.14 12.92
CA LYS A 514 19.65 -29.29 14.00
C LYS A 514 19.85 -28.12 14.97
N ALA A 515 18.84 -27.26 15.09
CA ALA A 515 18.77 -26.31 16.19
C ALA A 515 18.72 -27.12 17.48
N SER A 516 19.67 -26.87 18.38
CA SER A 516 19.62 -27.39 19.73
C SER A 516 18.40 -26.80 20.41
N THR A 517 17.39 -27.63 20.64
CA THR A 517 16.26 -27.35 21.50
C THR A 517 16.80 -27.13 22.92
N VAL A 518 16.86 -25.88 23.36
CA VAL A 518 16.96 -25.56 24.79
C VAL A 518 15.56 -25.76 25.35
N VAL A 519 15.36 -26.89 26.04
CA VAL A 519 14.20 -27.12 26.88
C VAL A 519 14.35 -26.20 28.08
N LEU A 520 13.52 -25.16 28.17
CA LEU A 520 13.22 -24.49 29.43
C LEU A 520 12.14 -25.34 30.10
N GLU A 521 12.54 -26.11 31.11
CA GLU A 521 11.62 -26.69 32.09
C GLU A 521 10.96 -25.54 32.86
N SER A 522 9.63 -25.58 32.89
CA SER A 522 8.75 -24.79 33.76
C SER A 522 8.63 -25.42 35.14
#